data_AF-A0A399RU88-F1
#
_entry.id   AF-A0A399RU88-F1
#
_cell.length_a   1.000
_cell.length_b   1.000
_cell.length_c   1.000
_cell.angle_alpha   90.00
_cell.angle_beta   90.00
_cell.angle_gamma   90.00
#
_symmetry.space_group_name_H-M   'P 1'
#
loop_
_entity.id
_entity.type
_entity.pdbx_description
1 polymer ?
#
loop_
_entity_poly.entity_id
_entity_poly.type
_entity_poly.pdbx_seq_one_letter_code
_entity_poly.pdbx_strand_id
1 'polypeptide(L)' 'MQPIGKTIVVIGLILVVVGLIFWFAGDKFSWFGHLPGDIRIEKKNVRFYAPITSMVLLSILLSVLLWVLRKFF' A
#
# COMPACT_ATOMS: atom_id res chain seq x y z
N MET A 1 -21.28 -18.28 16.94
CA MET A 1 -21.48 -17.78 15.54
C MET A 1 -20.88 -16.40 15.29
N GLN A 2 -20.78 -15.52 16.29
CA GLN A 2 -20.15 -14.18 16.18
C GLN A 2 -18.66 -14.13 15.70
N PRO A 3 -17.76 -15.08 16.04
CA PRO A 3 -16.35 -14.94 15.66
C PRO A 3 -16.08 -15.21 14.17
N ILE A 4 -16.81 -16.14 13.56
CA ILE A 4 -16.62 -16.51 12.14
C ILE A 4 -16.98 -15.36 11.21
N GLY A 5 -18.05 -14.61 11.50
CA GLY A 5 -18.44 -13.44 10.69
C GLY A 5 -17.37 -12.35 10.66
N LYS A 6 -16.72 -12.08 11.80
CA LYS A 6 -15.60 -11.12 11.88
C LYS A 6 -14.41 -11.58 11.05
N THR A 7 -14.05 -12.86 11.12
CA THR A 7 -12.93 -13.42 10.34
C THR A 7 -13.18 -13.30 8.84
N ILE A 8 -14.40 -13.58 8.37
CA ILE A 8 -14.77 -13.43 6.95
C ILE A 8 -14.63 -11.98 6.48
N VAL A 9 -15.06 -11.01 7.30
CA VAL A 9 -14.93 -9.58 6.97
C VAL A 9 -13.46 -9.16 6.88
N VAL A 10 -12.62 -9.59 7.81
CA VAL A 10 -11.18 -9.29 7.80
C VAL A 10 -10.50 -9.88 6.56
N ILE A 11 -10.78 -11.14 6.23
CA ILE A 11 -10.23 -11.81 5.04
C ILE A 11 -10.69 -11.10 3.76
N GLY A 12 -11.98 -10.74 3.67
CA GLY A 12 -12.51 -9.98 2.54
C GLY A 12 -11.83 -8.63 2.37
N LEU A 13 -11.55 -7.91 3.46
CA LEU A 13 -10.84 -6.64 3.40
C LEU A 13 -9.40 -6.82 2.93
N ILE A 14 -8.69 -7.84 3.41
CA ILE A 14 -7.33 -8.17 2.97
C ILE A 14 -7.33 -8.47 1.46
N LEU A 15 -8.28 -9.25 0.97
CA LEU A 15 -8.41 -9.57 -0.45
C LEU A 15 -8.66 -8.32 -1.31
N VAL A 16 -9.50 -7.40 -0.84
CA VAL A 16 -9.73 -6.11 -1.53
C VAL A 16 -8.46 -5.27 -1.56
N VAL A 17 -7.71 -5.19 -0.46
CA VAL A 17 -6.44 -4.46 -0.38
C VAL A 17 -5.40 -5.07 -1.33
N VAL A 18 -5.25 -6.39 -1.32
CA VAL A 18 -4.33 -7.10 -2.22
C VAL A 18 -4.76 -6.92 -3.67
N GLY A 19 -6.06 -7.05 -3.95
CA GLY A 19 -6.62 -6.81 -5.29
C GLY A 19 -6.41 -5.38 -5.78
N LEU A 20 -6.57 -4.38 -4.91
CA LEU A 20 -6.23 -2.99 -5.21
C LEU A 20 -4.75 -2.81 -5.49
N ILE A 21 -3.87 -3.41 -4.68
CA ILE A 21 -2.43 -3.40 -4.95
C ILE A 21 -2.16 -4.00 -6.33
N PHE A 22 -2.69 -5.17 -6.67
CA PHE A 22 -2.46 -5.79 -7.98
C PHE A 22 -3.09 -5.00 -9.14
N TRP A 23 -4.27 -4.40 -8.94
CA TRP A 23 -4.95 -3.60 -9.96
C TRP A 23 -4.22 -2.28 -10.23
N PHE A 24 -3.74 -1.61 -9.19
CA PHE A 24 -2.91 -0.41 -9.33
C PHE A 24 -1.46 -0.74 -9.73
N ALA A 25 -0.93 -1.91 -9.36
CA ALA A 25 0.42 -2.35 -9.69
C ALA A 25 0.54 -2.81 -11.16
N GLY A 26 -0.45 -3.54 -11.70
CA GLY A 26 -0.55 -3.93 -13.12
C GLY A 26 0.78 -4.25 -13.82
N ASP A 27 0.92 -3.84 -15.09
CA ASP A 27 2.19 -3.85 -15.87
C ASP A 27 3.22 -2.80 -15.39
N LYS A 28 2.93 -2.08 -14.29
CA LYS A 28 3.66 -0.88 -13.86
C LYS A 28 4.51 -1.09 -12.61
N PHE A 29 5.12 -2.26 -12.45
CA PHE A 29 6.25 -2.39 -11.52
C PHE A 29 7.45 -1.49 -11.90
N SER A 30 7.43 -0.85 -13.07
CA SER A 30 8.36 0.21 -13.45
C SER A 30 8.06 1.59 -12.83
N TRP A 31 6.92 1.76 -12.14
CA TRP A 31 6.44 3.05 -11.60
C TRP A 31 6.60 3.19 -10.07
N PHE A 32 7.10 2.14 -9.40
CA PHE A 32 7.40 2.17 -7.97
C PHE A 32 8.59 3.12 -7.73
N GLY A 33 8.30 4.34 -7.27
CA GLY A 33 9.27 5.45 -7.20
C GLY A 33 9.09 6.55 -8.27
N HIS A 34 8.03 6.47 -9.09
CA HIS A 34 7.71 7.45 -10.15
C HIS A 34 6.31 8.07 -9.99
N LEU A 35 5.64 7.82 -8.86
CA LEU A 35 4.35 8.47 -8.58
C LEU A 35 4.51 9.99 -8.57
N PRO A 36 3.50 10.78 -9.01
CA PRO A 36 3.53 12.23 -8.89
C PRO A 36 3.71 12.59 -7.41
N GLY A 37 4.90 13.11 -7.07
CA GLY A 37 5.33 13.40 -5.70
C GLY A 37 6.54 12.59 -5.22
N ASP A 38 6.96 11.54 -5.93
CA ASP A 38 8.26 10.89 -5.70
C ASP A 38 9.38 11.77 -6.27
N ILE A 39 10.34 12.14 -5.42
CA ILE A 39 11.41 13.07 -5.77
C ILE A 39 12.53 12.28 -6.42
N ARG A 40 12.71 12.50 -7.72
CA ARG A 40 13.81 11.91 -8.51
C ARG A 40 14.71 13.03 -9.02
N ILE A 41 15.91 13.13 -8.45
CA ILE A 41 16.91 14.10 -8.88
C ILE A 41 18.02 13.33 -9.58
N GLU A 42 18.06 13.41 -10.91
CA GLU A 42 19.15 12.83 -11.72
C GLU A 42 20.06 13.97 -12.23
N LYS A 43 21.26 14.08 -11.64
CA LYS A 43 22.36 14.92 -12.12
C LYS A 43 23.48 14.04 -12.67
N LYS A 44 24.37 14.62 -13.50
CA LYS A 44 25.50 13.94 -14.18
C LYS A 44 26.31 12.98 -13.27
N ASN A 45 26.50 13.32 -11.98
CA ASN A 45 27.27 12.49 -11.03
C ASN A 45 26.46 12.00 -9.81
N VAL A 46 25.18 12.38 -9.67
CA VAL A 46 24.38 12.06 -8.47
C VAL A 46 22.97 11.69 -8.88
N ARG A 47 22.51 10.52 -8.44
CA ARG A 47 21.11 10.11 -8.56
C ARG A 47 20.50 9.96 -7.17
N PHE A 48 19.48 10.75 -6.86
CA PHE A 48 18.74 10.70 -5.60
C PHE A 48 17.28 10.34 -5.87
N TYR A 49 16.79 9.35 -5.13
CA TYR A 49 15.45 8.80 -5.24
C TYR A 49 14.81 8.84 -3.86
N ALA A 50 13.74 9.61 -3.70
CA ALA A 50 12.93 9.65 -2.48
C ALA A 50 11.46 9.35 -2.82
N PRO A 51 11.01 8.10 -2.64
CA PRO A 51 9.65 7.68 -2.96
C PRO A 51 8.67 8.05 -1.81
N ILE A 52 8.58 9.34 -1.49
CA ILE A 52 7.83 9.85 -0.34
C ILE A 52 6.34 9.49 -0.45
N THR A 53 5.77 9.63 -1.65
CA THR A 53 4.34 9.39 -1.88
C THR A 53 4.03 7.91 -1.71
N SER A 54 4.88 7.05 -2.25
CA SER A 54 4.79 5.61 -2.10
C SER A 54 4.87 5.17 -0.62
N MET A 55 5.79 5.76 0.15
CA MET A 55 5.94 5.44 1.58
C MET A 55 4.73 5.90 2.41
N VAL A 56 4.19 7.09 2.15
CA VAL A 56 2.98 7.58 2.83
C VAL A 56 1.79 6.68 2.53
N LEU A 57 1.60 6.28 1.27
CA LEU A 57 0.51 5.38 0.88
C LEU A 57 0.62 4.03 1.62
N LEU A 58 1.83 3.46 1.66
CA LEU A 58 2.10 2.21 2.36
C LEU A 58 1.84 2.34 3.87
N SER A 59 2.25 3.44 4.50
CA SER A 59 1.99 3.70 5.92
C SER A 59 0.49 3.82 6.23
N ILE A 60 -0.28 4.51 5.40
CA ILE A 60 -1.74 4.62 5.57
C ILE A 60 -2.39 3.23 5.43
N LEU A 61 -2.00 2.46 4.43
CA LEU A 61 -2.52 1.12 4.19
C LEU A 61 -2.27 0.19 5.39
N LEU A 62 -1.03 0.14 5.87
CA LEU A 62 -0.65 -0.64 7.05
C LEU A 62 -1.39 -0.15 8.31
N SER A 63 -1.55 1.16 8.46
CA SER A 63 -2.26 1.75 9.60
C SER A 63 -3.73 1.34 9.60
N VAL A 64 -4.40 1.38 8.45
CA VAL A 64 -5.80 0.94 8.30
C VAL A 64 -5.91 -0.56 8.58
N LEU A 65 -4.99 -1.37 8.06
CA LEU A 65 -4.99 -2.81 8.30
C LEU A 65 -4.83 -3.14 9.79
N LEU A 66 -3.87 -2.52 10.47
CA LEU A 66 -3.64 -2.70 11.91
C LEU A 66 -4.81 -2.18 12.74
N TRP A 67 -5.41 -1.06 12.35
CA TRP A 67 -6.59 -0.52 13.02
C TRP A 67 -7.78 -1.46 12.93
N VAL A 68 -8.02 -2.05 11.76
CA VAL A 68 -9.06 -3.07 11.57
C VAL A 68 -8.74 -4.29 12.42
N LEU A 69 -7.53 -4.85 12.34
CA LEU A 69 -7.16 -6.01 13.14
C LEU A 69 -7.38 -5.78 14.64
N ARG A 70 -6.93 -4.63 15.18
CA ARG A 70 -7.13 -4.24 16.58
C ARG A 70 -8.59 -4.01 16.96
N LYS A 71 -9.45 -3.62 16.02
CA LYS A 71 -10.87 -3.39 16.30
C LYS A 71 -11.68 -4.68 16.31
N PHE A 72 -11.23 -5.69 15.56
CA PHE A 72 -11.93 -6.96 15.42
C PHE A 72 -11.43 -8.06 16.37
N PHE A 73 -10.15 -8.04 16.75
CA PHE A 73 -9.54 -8.86 17.80
C PHE A 73 -9.38 -8.09 19.10
#